data_AF-A0A9X0UUZ3-F1
#
_entry.id   AF-A0A9X0UUZ3-F1
#
_cell.length_a   1.000
_cell.length_b   1.000
_cell.length_c   1.000
_cell.angle_alpha   90.00
_cell.angle_beta   90.00
_cell.angle_gamma   90.00
#
_symmetry.space_group_name_H-M   'P 1'
#
loop_
_entity.id
_entity.type
_entity.pdbx_description
1 polymer ?
#
loop_
_entity_poly.entity_id
_entity_poly.type
_entity_poly.pdbx_seq_one_letter_code
_entity_poly.pdbx_strand_id
1 'polypeptide(L)'
;MKNHHEQKLSDLLIGGAVIALLREKAGISRRALLSKLECMLKAEKDEERARAILLAMQDVKKEIAESESLKVGDREHMANFDIDKFGNDDSTRH
;
A
#
# COMPACT_ATOMS: atom_id res chain seq x y z
N MET A 1 -1.38 26.75 -14.25
CA MET A 1 -2.37 25.64 -14.21
C MET A 1 -1.82 24.32 -14.81
N LYS A 2 -0.51 24.03 -14.72
CA LYS A 2 0.08 22.78 -15.28
C LYS A 2 -0.06 21.58 -14.32
N ASN A 3 0.08 21.81 -13.01
CA ASN A 3 0.03 20.76 -11.99
C ASN A 3 -1.26 19.92 -11.92
N HIS A 4 -2.42 20.50 -12.26
CA HIS A 4 -3.69 19.77 -12.16
C HIS A 4 -3.86 18.71 -13.25
N HIS A 5 -3.25 18.92 -14.41
CA HIS A 5 -3.28 17.93 -15.49
C HIS A 5 -2.36 16.76 -15.16
N GLU A 6 -1.15 17.05 -14.66
CA GLU A 6 -0.17 16.06 -14.23
C GLU A 6 -0.68 15.22 -13.04
N GLN A 7 -1.38 15.83 -12.07
CA GLN A 7 -2.01 15.11 -10.96
C GLN A 7 -3.11 14.15 -11.43
N LYS A 8 -4.03 14.62 -12.29
CA LYS A 8 -5.06 13.75 -12.87
C LYS A 8 -4.47 12.60 -13.67
N LEU A 9 -3.39 12.85 -14.40
CA LEU A 9 -2.68 11.82 -15.15
C LEU A 9 -2.03 10.80 -14.22
N SER A 10 -1.43 11.27 -13.12
CA SER A 10 -0.86 10.44 -12.06
C SER A 10 -1.93 9.53 -11.43
N ASP A 11 -3.07 10.08 -11.01
CA ASP A 11 -4.19 9.32 -10.44
C ASP A 11 -4.71 8.24 -11.41
N LEU A 12 -4.83 8.58 -12.70
CA LEU A 12 -5.25 7.64 -13.73
C LEU A 12 -4.24 6.49 -13.91
N LEU A 13 -2.94 6.81 -13.89
CA LEU A 13 -1.87 5.82 -14.01
C LEU A 13 -1.82 4.89 -12.79
N ILE A 14 -2.00 5.43 -11.58
CA ILE A 14 -2.11 4.63 -10.35
C ILE A 14 -3.31 3.68 -10.46
N GLY A 15 -4.48 4.18 -10.84
CA GLY A 15 -5.68 3.37 -11.03
C GLY A 15 -5.48 2.25 -12.05
N GLY A 16 -4.83 2.55 -13.18
CA GLY A 16 -4.49 1.56 -14.21
C GLY A 16 -3.52 0.49 -13.70
N ALA A 17 -2.48 0.88 -12.95
CA ALA A 17 -1.52 -0.05 -12.36
C ALA A 17 -2.18 -0.97 -11.32
N VAL A 18 -3.08 -0.46 -10.47
CA VAL A 18 -3.83 -1.26 -9.49
C VAL A 18 -4.76 -2.26 -10.18
N ILE A 19 -5.47 -1.84 -11.23
CA ILE A 19 -6.33 -2.76 -12.02
C ILE A 19 -5.49 -3.86 -12.68
N ALA A 20 -4.30 -3.54 -13.19
CA ALA A 20 -3.40 -4.54 -13.76
C ALA A 20 -2.97 -5.58 -12.71
N LEU A 21 -2.62 -5.15 -11.50
CA LEU A 21 -2.28 -6.05 -10.39
C LEU A 21 -3.44 -6.95 -9.98
N LEU A 22 -4.66 -6.39 -9.91
CA LEU A 22 -5.89 -7.15 -9.66
C LEU A 22 -6.13 -8.23 -10.71
N ARG A 23 -5.93 -7.90 -11.99
CA ARG A 23 -6.07 -8.85 -13.10
C ARG A 23 -5.02 -9.95 -13.06
N GLU A 24 -3.81 -9.63 -12.62
CA GLU A 24 -2.70 -10.58 -12.46
C GLU A 24 -2.88 -11.51 -11.25
N LYS A 25 -3.96 -11.35 -10.45
CA LYS A 25 -4.16 -12.01 -9.14
C LYS A 25 -2.93 -11.86 -8.23
N ALA A 26 -2.13 -10.82 -8.46
CA ALA A 26 -0.97 -10.52 -7.66
C ALA A 26 -1.45 -9.91 -6.34
N GLY A 27 -0.77 -10.21 -5.24
CA GLY A 27 -1.05 -9.54 -3.98
C GLY A 27 -0.89 -8.03 -4.15
N ILE A 28 -1.96 -7.26 -3.89
CA ILE A 28 -1.94 -5.81 -3.98
C ILE A 28 -1.16 -5.29 -2.77
N SER A 29 0.15 -5.19 -2.96
CA SER A 29 1.06 -4.61 -1.98
C SER A 29 1.63 -3.31 -2.55
N ARG A 30 1.92 -2.35 -1.68
CA ARG A 30 2.56 -1.08 -2.09
C ARG A 30 3.88 -1.31 -2.84
N ARG A 31 4.61 -2.37 -2.48
CA ARG A 31 5.80 -2.84 -3.21
C ARG A 31 5.49 -3.37 -4.61
N ALA A 32 4.39 -4.11 -4.78
CA ALA A 32 3.95 -4.62 -6.07
C ALA A 32 3.48 -3.48 -6.99
N LEU A 33 2.78 -2.48 -6.43
CA LEU A 33 2.40 -1.25 -7.13
C LEU A 33 3.62 -0.47 -7.59
N LEU A 34 4.61 -0.27 -6.71
CA LEU A 34 5.85 0.41 -7.06
C LEU A 34 6.60 -0.31 -8.20
N SER A 35 6.72 -1.64 -8.12
CA SER A 35 7.39 -2.43 -9.16
C SER A 35 6.65 -2.37 -10.50
N LYS A 36 5.32 -2.32 -10.48
CA LYS A 36 4.50 -2.13 -11.69
C LYS A 36 4.73 -0.75 -12.31
N LEU A 37 4.74 0.30 -11.49
CA LEU A 37 5.01 1.68 -11.93
C LEU A 37 6.42 1.83 -12.51
N GLU A 38 7.43 1.18 -11.91
CA GLU A 38 8.79 1.13 -12.46
C GLU A 38 8.86 0.45 -13.83
N CYS A 39 8.11 -0.64 -14.01
CA CYS A 39 8.01 -1.32 -15.30
C CYS A 39 7.34 -0.43 -16.36
N MET A 40 6.28 0.28 -15.98
CA MET A 40 5.61 1.25 -16.85
C MET A 40 6.55 2.40 -17.23
N LEU A 41 7.31 2.96 -16.29
CA LEU A 41 8.28 4.02 -16.55
C LEU A 41 9.36 3.61 -17.56
N LYS A 42 9.87 2.38 -17.45
CA LYS A 42 10.88 1.84 -18.37
C LYS A 42 10.37 1.64 -19.80
N ALA A 43 9.07 1.39 -19.95
CA ALA A 43 8.43 1.20 -21.25
C ALA A 43 7.91 2.52 -21.85
N GLU A 44 7.78 3.56 -21.04
CA GLU A 44 7.18 4.84 -21.42
C GLU A 44 8.15 5.71 -22.22
N LYS A 45 7.64 6.33 -23.29
CA LYS A 45 8.41 7.21 -24.19
C LYS A 45 7.94 8.66 -24.13
N ASP A 46 6.77 8.88 -23.58
CA ASP A 46 6.16 10.19 -23.43
C ASP A 46 6.68 10.86 -22.15
N GLU A 47 7.27 12.05 -22.29
CA GLU A 47 7.85 12.77 -21.14
C GLU A 47 6.80 13.22 -20.11
N GLU A 48 5.57 13.57 -20.55
CA GLU A 48 4.51 13.98 -19.63
C GLU A 48 4.01 12.78 -18.84
N ARG A 49 3.85 11.63 -19.49
CA ARG A 49 3.52 10.38 -18.79
C ARG A 49 4.63 9.94 -17.86
N ALA A 50 5.89 10.00 -18.29
CA ALA A 50 7.03 9.63 -17.45
C ALA A 50 7.09 10.48 -16.17
N ARG A 51 6.83 11.79 -16.27
CA ARG A 51 6.73 12.69 -15.11
C ARG A 51 5.57 12.30 -14.18
N ALA A 52 4.41 11.98 -14.74
CA ALA A 52 3.26 11.53 -13.96
C ALA A 52 3.53 10.19 -13.25
N ILE A 53 4.20 9.24 -13.91
CA ILE A 53 4.60 7.96 -13.30
C ILE A 53 5.60 8.20 -12.15
N LEU A 54 6.56 9.11 -12.33
CA LEU A 54 7.52 9.48 -11.29
C LEU A 54 6.85 10.13 -10.06
N LEU A 55 5.83 10.96 -10.28
CA LEU A 55 4.98 11.52 -9.22
C LEU A 55 4.25 10.41 -8.45
N ALA A 56 3.56 9.51 -9.16
CA ALA A 56 2.90 8.36 -8.57
C ALA A 56 3.86 7.48 -7.75
N MET A 57 5.06 7.24 -8.26
CA MET A 57 6.10 6.47 -7.54
C MET A 57 6.57 7.17 -6.26
N GLN A 58 6.70 8.51 -6.27
CA GLN A 58 7.08 9.27 -5.08
C GLN A 58 6.01 9.21 -4.00
N ASP A 59 4.73 9.35 -4.36
CA ASP A 59 3.62 9.24 -3.41
C ASP A 59 3.59 7.85 -2.76
N VAL A 60 3.69 6.79 -3.56
CA VAL A 60 3.72 5.41 -3.05
C VAL A 60 4.93 5.17 -2.15
N LYS A 61 6.11 5.72 -2.49
CA LYS A 61 7.32 5.61 -1.64
C LYS A 61 7.15 6.36 -0.32
N LYS A 62 6.54 7.54 -0.35
CA LYS A 62 6.26 8.33 0.85
C LYS A 62 5.31 7.59 1.79
N GLU A 63 4.23 7.02 1.27
CA GLU A 63 3.30 6.21 2.07
C GLU A 63 3.94 4.95 2.64
N ILE A 64 4.84 4.29 1.89
CA ILE A 64 5.63 3.16 2.42
C ILE A 64 6.49 3.63 3.60
N ALA A 65 7.24 4.71 3.44
CA ALA A 65 8.10 5.25 4.49
C ALA A 65 7.32 5.69 5.74
N GLU A 66 6.16 6.34 5.57
CA GLU A 66 5.28 6.73 6.66
C GLU A 66 4.73 5.51 7.41
N SER A 67 4.36 4.44 6.70
CA SER A 67 3.93 3.21 7.34
C SER A 67 5.04 2.40 8.00
N GLU A 68 6.28 2.49 7.50
CA GLU A 68 7.44 1.88 8.17
C GLU A 68 7.83 2.69 9.42
N SER A 69 7.71 4.01 9.38
CA SER A 69 7.91 4.88 10.55
C SER A 69 6.89 4.59 11.66
N LEU A 70 5.63 4.32 11.33
CA LEU A 70 4.61 3.90 12.29
C LEU A 70 4.88 2.51 12.91
N LYS A 71 5.58 1.61 12.22
CA LYS A 71 5.95 0.28 12.73
C LYS A 71 7.12 0.28 13.71
N VAL A 72 7.89 1.36 13.77
CA VAL A 72 9.00 1.52 14.74
C VAL A 72 8.49 2.06 16.08
N GLY A 73 7.28 2.64 16.13
CA GLY A 73 6.69 3.21 17.35
C GLY A 73 5.66 2.32 18.07
N ASP A 74 5.18 1.23 17.46
CA ASP A 74 3.99 0.52 17.95
C ASP A 74 4.20 -1.00 18.08
N ARG A 75 5.35 -1.39 18.63
CA ARG A 75 5.58 -2.78 19.09
C ARG A 75 5.13 -3.04 20.52
N GLU A 76 4.67 -2.03 21.24
CA GLU A 76 4.38 -2.14 22.68
C GLU A 76 2.88 -2.29 23.01
N HIS A 77 1.94 -2.21 22.06
CA HIS A 77 0.50 -2.18 22.38
C HIS A 77 -0.40 -3.27 21.77
N MET A 78 0.12 -4.22 20.99
CA MET A 78 -0.72 -5.30 20.41
C MET A 78 -0.45 -6.71 20.98
N ALA A 79 0.10 -6.81 22.20
CA ALA A 79 0.35 -8.09 22.87
C ALA A 79 -0.61 -8.39 24.04
N ASN A 80 -1.75 -7.70 24.15
CA ASN A 80 -2.78 -8.03 25.15
C ASN A 80 -4.09 -8.43 24.45
N PHE A 81 -4.06 -9.55 23.74
CA PHE A 81 -5.28 -10.32 23.48
C PHE A 81 -5.13 -11.64 24.23
N ASP A 82 -5.23 -11.56 25.56
CA ASP A 82 -5.36 -12.72 26.45
C ASP A 82 -6.66 -13.46 26.12
N ILE A 83 -6.57 -14.41 25.19
CA ILE A 83 -7.51 -15.52 25.10
C ILE A 83 -7.14 -16.46 26.24
N ASP A 84 -7.62 -16.16 27.44
CA ASP A 84 -7.58 -17.11 28.56
C ASP A 84 -8.88 -17.09 29.37
N LYS A 85 -10.00 -17.25 28.66
CA LYS A 85 -11.27 -17.68 29.27
C LYS A 85 -11.96 -18.75 28.45
N PHE A 86 -11.31 -19.90 28.33
CA PHE A 86 -12.03 -21.15 28.10
C PHE A 86 -11.66 -22.17 29.17
N GLY A 87 -12.60 -22.40 30.08
CA GLY A 87 -12.81 -23.69 30.73
C GLY A 87 -12.01 -23.96 32.00
N ASN A 88 -12.59 -23.61 33.15
CA ASN A 88 -12.76 -24.57 34.25
C ASN A 88 -13.78 -24.04 35.28
N ASP A 89 -15.08 -24.15 34.98
CA ASP A 89 -16.12 -24.09 36.01
C ASP A 89 -16.34 -25.52 36.52
N ASP A 90 -15.40 -25.99 37.34
CA ASP A 90 -15.63 -27.10 38.25
C ASP A 90 -15.89 -26.50 39.62
N SER A 91 -17.17 -26.42 40.01
CA SER A 91 -17.67 -26.58 41.38
C SER A 91 -19.03 -25.89 41.53
N THR A 92 -20.12 -26.67 41.49
CA THR A 92 -21.29 -26.37 42.32
C THR A 92 -21.77 -27.66 42.98
N ARG A 93 -21.53 -27.67 44.30
CA ARG A 93 -21.98 -28.62 45.30
C ARG A 93 -23.50 -28.68 45.32
N HIS A 94 -24.08 -29.86 45.43
CA HIS A 94 -25.35 -30.12 46.10
C HIS A 94 -25.33 -31.53 46.71
#